data_AF-A0ABD6RZR7-F1
#
_entry.id   AF-A0ABD6RZR7-F1
#
_cell.length_a   1.000
_cell.length_b   1.000
_cell.length_c   1.000
_cell.angle_alpha   90.00
_cell.angle_beta   90.00
_cell.angle_gamma   90.00
#
_symmetry.space_group_name_H-M   'P 1'
#
loop_
_entity.id
_entity.type
_entity.pdbx_description
1 polymer ?
#
loop_
_entity_poly.entity_id
_entity_poly.type
_entity_poly.pdbx_seq_one_letter_code
_entity_poly.pdbx_strand_id
1 'polypeptide(L)'
;MKKILEGNRIFKEEGDYQTRYLIFPKEKINTYVDLTGYFVKHGDLNKPVKWYCPDDKYNLTNFVRPEEFDASIYEYIFYTDFGFVRELQKILKPYGFNINNDMSEFLKIKEISREITDFLKMGLIEKDSSLIYPDDFTVVEGYEFEHLGQQYKFIIGEDYGYYCTDITYDYTSNFLQESIIEHYYKDTAKYREYILKTNKGKWYKYYPGDTANNYWIIEDLYEEDLIVLDFKEYIMEKNDSHIIIKKDTLLDIPWPSFIDKDTQYDFYFSNKEFCLQILQEDNKKQLACINGKWKKYTKRVRKGDKVYTLEWEIKWDDLEFLGTSTIGETREEEMSRETMERLLEDIRKNSPIMSM
;
A
#
# COMPACT_ATOMS: atom_id res chain seq x y z
N MET A 1 -8.48 -7.82 19.24
CA MET A 1 -8.64 -6.88 18.12
C MET A 1 -10.07 -6.75 17.61
N LYS A 2 -10.96 -7.76 17.73
CA LYS A 2 -12.35 -7.69 17.21
C LYS A 2 -13.11 -6.37 17.42
N LYS A 3 -13.09 -5.79 18.64
CA LYS A 3 -13.75 -4.49 18.92
C LYS A 3 -13.11 -3.30 18.17
N ILE A 4 -11.79 -3.32 17.97
CA ILE A 4 -11.07 -2.30 17.21
C ILE A 4 -11.38 -2.45 15.71
N LEU A 5 -11.51 -3.69 15.22
CA LEU A 5 -11.80 -3.99 13.81
C LEU A 5 -13.28 -3.80 13.44
N GLU A 6 -14.18 -3.72 14.42
CA GLU A 6 -15.62 -3.58 14.17
C GLU A 6 -15.91 -2.21 13.55
N GLY A 7 -16.23 -2.19 12.25
CA GLY A 7 -16.48 -0.97 11.49
C GLY A 7 -15.23 -0.25 10.98
N ASN A 8 -14.03 -0.76 11.23
CA ASN A 8 -12.79 -0.08 10.84
C ASN A 8 -11.96 -0.92 9.84
N ARG A 9 -11.10 -0.23 9.09
CA ARG A 9 -10.03 -0.82 8.27
C ARG A 9 -8.68 -0.33 8.78
N ILE A 10 -7.67 -1.20 8.71
CA ILE A 10 -6.30 -0.93 9.14
C ILE A 10 -5.39 -0.91 7.91
N PHE A 11 -4.53 0.09 7.82
CA PHE A 11 -3.56 0.26 6.75
C PHE A 11 -2.18 0.48 7.35
N LYS A 12 -1.15 -0.13 6.78
CA LYS A 12 0.22 0.08 7.26
C LYS A 12 0.77 1.35 6.63
N GLU A 13 1.30 2.24 7.46
CA GLU A 13 2.07 3.42 7.05
C GLU A 13 3.52 3.01 6.80
N GLU A 14 4.05 3.26 5.61
CA GLU A 14 5.45 2.99 5.29
C GLU A 14 6.36 4.06 5.93
N GLY A 15 7.40 3.60 6.62
CA GLY A 15 8.38 4.47 7.25
C GLY A 15 9.61 3.69 7.69
N ASP A 16 10.75 4.38 7.77
CA ASP A 16 12.07 3.77 7.91
C ASP A 16 12.39 3.22 9.31
N TYR A 17 11.63 3.60 10.34
CA TYR A 17 12.04 3.41 11.74
C TYR A 17 11.05 2.62 12.61
N GLN A 18 9.74 2.76 12.39
CA GLN A 18 8.73 2.04 13.16
C GLN A 18 7.52 1.75 12.29
N THR A 19 7.06 0.49 12.32
CA THR A 19 5.83 0.12 11.61
C THR A 19 4.63 0.69 12.37
N ARG A 20 3.97 1.65 11.75
CA ARG A 20 2.72 2.24 12.23
C ARG A 20 1.58 1.72 11.37
N TYR A 21 0.42 1.48 11.98
CA TYR A 21 -0.79 1.16 11.25
C TYR A 21 -1.88 2.17 11.58
N LEU A 22 -2.42 2.80 10.54
CA LEU A 22 -3.53 3.75 10.63
C LEU A 22 -4.86 3.00 10.58
N ILE A 23 -5.79 3.40 11.43
CA ILE A 23 -7.12 2.81 11.55
C ILE A 23 -8.16 3.86 11.18
N PHE A 24 -8.93 3.57 10.14
CA PHE A 24 -9.99 4.45 9.64
C PHE A 24 -11.36 3.77 9.72
N PRO A 25 -12.44 4.51 10.01
CA PRO A 25 -13.80 4.01 9.87
C PRO A 25 -14.11 3.67 8.42
N LYS A 26 -14.59 2.44 8.17
CA LYS A 26 -14.81 1.92 6.82
C LYS A 26 -15.80 2.78 6.04
N GLU A 27 -16.85 3.26 6.70
CA GLU A 27 -17.92 4.06 6.11
C GLU A 27 -17.48 5.46 5.67
N LYS A 28 -16.31 5.91 6.11
CA LYS A 28 -15.73 7.20 5.73
C LYS A 28 -14.67 7.09 4.63
N ILE A 29 -14.29 5.87 4.23
CA ILE A 29 -13.40 5.65 3.10
C ILE A 29 -14.21 5.80 1.81
N ASN A 30 -13.63 6.53 0.87
CA ASN A 30 -14.28 6.91 -0.36
C ASN A 30 -13.39 6.58 -1.56
N THR A 31 -13.99 6.49 -2.74
CA THR A 31 -13.27 6.35 -4.01
C THR A 31 -13.01 7.70 -4.65
N TYR A 32 -11.87 7.84 -5.32
CA TYR A 32 -11.46 9.02 -6.06
C TYR A 32 -10.92 8.62 -7.42
N VAL A 33 -11.11 9.51 -8.39
CA VAL A 33 -10.42 9.46 -9.68
C VAL A 33 -9.12 10.23 -9.54
N ASP A 34 -7.99 9.59 -9.84
CA ASP A 34 -6.69 10.25 -9.93
C ASP A 34 -6.59 10.99 -11.26
N LEU A 35 -6.41 12.32 -11.15
CA LEU A 35 -6.17 13.20 -12.28
C LEU A 35 -4.67 13.41 -12.39
N THR A 36 -4.06 12.75 -13.38
CA THR A 36 -2.64 12.91 -13.70
C THR A 36 -2.44 13.38 -15.14
N GLY A 37 -1.48 14.29 -15.36
CA GLY A 37 -1.18 14.85 -16.69
C GLY A 37 -1.97 16.10 -17.06
N TYR A 38 -2.01 16.41 -18.36
CA TYR A 38 -2.58 17.65 -18.90
C TYR A 38 -3.95 17.40 -19.51
N PHE A 39 -4.92 18.20 -19.07
CA PHE A 39 -6.32 18.12 -19.48
C PHE A 39 -6.71 19.34 -20.31
N VAL A 40 -7.24 19.10 -21.51
CA VAL A 40 -7.66 20.14 -22.46
C VAL A 40 -9.14 19.97 -22.79
N LYS A 41 -9.95 20.99 -22.50
CA LYS A 41 -11.38 20.99 -22.82
C LYS A 41 -11.65 21.20 -24.30
N HIS A 42 -12.82 20.75 -24.76
CA HIS A 42 -13.30 21.01 -26.11
C HIS A 42 -13.20 22.50 -26.49
N GLY A 43 -12.46 22.79 -27.55
CA GLY A 43 -12.28 24.15 -28.08
C GLY A 43 -11.27 25.02 -27.34
N ASP A 44 -10.58 24.51 -26.32
CA ASP A 44 -9.55 25.24 -25.57
C ASP A 44 -8.11 24.88 -25.97
N LEU A 45 -7.91 24.00 -26.96
CA LEU A 45 -6.57 23.62 -27.43
C LEU A 45 -5.72 24.83 -27.85
N ASN A 46 -6.32 25.86 -28.45
CA ASN A 46 -5.58 27.06 -28.87
C ASN A 46 -5.29 28.03 -27.71
N LYS A 47 -5.68 27.72 -26.47
CA LYS A 47 -5.54 28.57 -25.28
C LYS A 47 -4.80 27.82 -24.17
N PRO A 48 -3.46 27.72 -24.24
CA PRO A 48 -2.65 26.99 -23.25
C PRO A 48 -2.93 27.39 -21.80
N VAL A 49 -3.21 28.67 -21.54
CA VAL A 49 -3.59 29.18 -20.20
C VAL A 49 -4.85 28.57 -19.59
N LYS A 50 -5.66 27.88 -20.40
CA LYS A 50 -6.86 27.17 -19.93
C LYS A 50 -6.64 25.68 -19.72
N TRP A 51 -5.47 25.15 -20.10
CA TRP A 51 -5.16 23.75 -19.91
C TRP A 51 -4.96 23.50 -18.42
N TYR A 52 -5.46 22.37 -17.93
CA TYR A 52 -5.41 22.04 -16.52
C TYR A 52 -4.35 20.96 -16.30
N CYS A 53 -3.36 21.26 -15.44
CA CYS A 53 -2.36 20.32 -14.96
C CYS A 53 -2.50 20.22 -13.43
N PRO A 54 -2.97 19.09 -12.89
CA PRO A 54 -3.06 18.84 -11.46
C PRO A 54 -1.66 18.80 -10.81
N ASP A 55 -0.67 18.28 -11.54
CA ASP A 55 0.71 18.05 -11.04
C ASP A 55 1.46 19.35 -10.70
N ASP A 56 1.06 20.49 -11.28
CA ASP A 56 1.65 21.81 -11.00
C ASP A 56 1.27 22.35 -9.60
N LYS A 57 0.32 21.71 -8.93
CA LYS A 57 -0.11 22.04 -7.56
C LYS A 57 -0.13 20.76 -6.76
N TYR A 58 1.00 20.43 -6.12
CA TYR A 58 1.12 19.39 -5.09
C TYR A 58 0.00 19.49 -4.03
N ASN A 59 -1.19 18.98 -4.30
CA ASN A 59 -2.37 19.29 -3.52
C ASN A 59 -3.50 18.26 -3.72
N LEU A 60 -4.41 18.25 -2.76
CA LEU A 60 -5.62 17.43 -2.63
C LEU A 60 -6.58 17.50 -3.83
N THR A 61 -6.33 18.42 -4.77
CA THR A 61 -7.14 18.69 -5.95
C THR A 61 -6.97 17.68 -7.08
N ASN A 62 -5.93 16.84 -7.01
CA ASN A 62 -5.65 15.84 -8.05
C ASN A 62 -6.56 14.62 -7.92
N PHE A 63 -7.24 14.46 -6.78
CA PHE A 63 -8.15 13.36 -6.50
C PHE A 63 -9.58 13.89 -6.38
N VAL A 64 -10.40 13.65 -7.39
CA VAL A 64 -11.81 14.11 -7.43
C VAL A 64 -12.78 12.96 -7.21
N ARG A 65 -13.98 13.26 -6.71
CA ARG A 65 -15.01 12.22 -6.57
C ARG A 65 -15.46 11.75 -7.96
N PRO A 66 -15.72 10.44 -8.16
CA PRO A 66 -16.23 9.93 -9.44
C PRO A 66 -17.48 10.66 -9.95
N GLU A 67 -18.39 11.03 -9.04
CA GLU A 67 -19.60 11.80 -9.36
C GLU A 67 -19.35 13.25 -9.77
N GLU A 68 -18.17 13.80 -9.45
CA GLU A 68 -17.74 15.15 -9.83
C GLU A 68 -16.87 15.16 -11.09
N PHE A 69 -16.48 13.97 -11.58
CA PHE A 69 -15.62 13.82 -12.75
C PHE A 69 -16.45 13.55 -14.01
N ASP A 70 -16.27 14.42 -15.01
CA ASP A 70 -16.88 14.26 -16.33
C ASP A 70 -15.78 14.24 -17.40
N ALA A 71 -15.39 13.05 -17.84
CA ALA A 71 -14.39 12.88 -18.89
C ALA A 71 -14.83 13.50 -20.24
N SER A 72 -16.14 13.62 -20.49
CA SER A 72 -16.68 14.03 -21.80
C SER A 72 -16.46 15.50 -22.14
N ILE A 73 -16.07 16.32 -21.17
CA ILE A 73 -15.77 17.74 -21.40
C ILE A 73 -14.38 17.95 -22.01
N TYR A 74 -13.53 16.92 -22.01
CA TYR A 74 -12.14 16.97 -22.44
C TYR A 74 -11.97 16.46 -23.87
N GLU A 75 -11.23 17.22 -24.68
CA GLU A 75 -10.84 16.87 -26.05
C GLU A 75 -9.52 16.07 -26.06
N TYR A 76 -8.59 16.40 -25.15
CA TYR A 76 -7.30 15.75 -25.04
C TYR A 76 -6.87 15.60 -23.59
N ILE A 77 -6.27 14.45 -23.28
CA ILE A 77 -5.61 14.17 -22.01
C ILE A 77 -4.29 13.48 -22.33
N PHE A 78 -3.17 14.03 -21.85
CA PHE A 78 -1.86 13.49 -22.18
C PHE A 78 -0.82 13.78 -21.12
N TYR A 79 0.22 12.94 -21.12
CA TYR A 79 1.40 13.13 -20.31
C TYR A 79 2.48 13.84 -21.13
N THR A 80 3.16 14.80 -20.51
CA THR A 80 4.32 15.45 -21.11
C THR A 80 5.60 14.75 -20.69
N ASP A 81 6.49 14.51 -21.65
CA ASP A 81 7.87 14.14 -21.39
C ASP A 81 8.81 15.27 -21.85
N PHE A 82 10.08 15.18 -21.47
CA PHE A 82 11.09 16.17 -21.86
C PHE A 82 11.29 16.28 -23.39
N GLY A 83 10.99 15.22 -24.14
CA GLY A 83 10.99 15.25 -25.61
C GLY A 83 9.86 16.10 -26.17
N PHE A 84 8.65 15.96 -25.64
CA PHE A 84 7.48 16.72 -26.03
C PHE A 84 7.69 18.23 -25.86
N VAL A 85 8.20 18.66 -24.70
CA VAL A 85 8.39 20.09 -24.41
C VAL A 85 9.48 20.70 -25.32
N ARG A 86 10.50 19.90 -25.70
CA ARG A 86 11.52 20.33 -26.68
C ARG A 86 10.95 20.50 -28.08
N GLU A 87 10.11 19.57 -28.55
CA GLU A 87 9.44 19.71 -29.85
C GLU A 87 8.47 20.90 -29.85
N LEU A 88 7.73 21.08 -28.75
CA LEU A 88 6.88 22.24 -28.54
C LEU A 88 7.67 23.56 -28.67
N GLN A 89 8.84 23.66 -28.02
CA GLN A 89 9.73 24.81 -28.16
C GLN A 89 10.18 25.04 -29.61
N LYS A 90 10.45 23.99 -30.40
CA LYS A 90 10.81 24.14 -31.81
C LYS A 90 9.66 24.69 -32.65
N ILE A 91 8.43 24.23 -32.40
CA ILE A 91 7.22 24.69 -33.09
C ILE A 91 6.91 26.16 -32.76
N LEU A 92 7.10 26.55 -31.49
CA LEU A 92 6.78 27.88 -30.98
C LEU A 92 7.78 28.96 -31.42
N LYS A 93 9.06 28.60 -31.59
CA LYS A 93 10.16 29.54 -31.85
C LYS A 93 9.98 30.41 -33.11
N PRO A 94 9.53 29.89 -34.28
CA PRO A 94 9.25 30.71 -35.46
C PRO A 94 8.18 31.79 -35.25
N TYR A 95 7.28 31.59 -34.28
CA TYR A 95 6.20 32.51 -33.97
C TYR A 95 6.54 33.49 -32.84
N GLY A 96 7.82 33.57 -32.45
CA GLY A 96 8.31 34.52 -31.45
C GLY A 96 8.10 34.09 -29.99
N PHE A 97 7.67 32.85 -29.75
CA PHE A 97 7.53 32.31 -28.39
C PHE A 97 8.79 31.57 -27.95
N ASN A 98 9.21 31.82 -26.71
CA ASN A 98 10.29 31.09 -26.05
C ASN A 98 9.83 30.64 -24.67
N ILE A 99 9.64 29.33 -24.51
CA ILE A 99 9.22 28.67 -23.27
C ILE A 99 10.40 28.00 -22.55
N ASN A 100 11.64 28.11 -23.07
CA ASN A 100 12.85 27.53 -22.47
C ASN A 100 12.77 26.02 -22.15
N ASN A 101 11.99 25.26 -22.93
CA ASN A 101 11.67 23.86 -22.64
C ASN A 101 10.96 23.64 -21.28
N ASP A 102 10.18 24.62 -20.82
CA ASP A 102 9.39 24.55 -19.60
C ASP A 102 7.90 24.62 -19.96
N MET A 103 7.15 23.59 -19.55
CA MET A 103 5.72 23.52 -19.82
C MET A 103 4.94 24.58 -19.03
N SER A 104 5.42 24.97 -17.84
CA SER A 104 4.79 26.02 -17.03
C SER A 104 4.82 27.39 -17.73
N GLU A 105 5.85 27.67 -18.54
CA GLU A 105 5.93 28.87 -19.37
C GLU A 105 4.96 28.80 -20.56
N PHE A 106 4.76 27.61 -21.14
CA PHE A 106 3.76 27.40 -22.19
C PHE A 106 2.34 27.66 -21.66
N LEU A 107 2.02 27.17 -20.47
CA LEU A 107 0.73 27.40 -19.81
C LEU A 107 0.46 28.88 -19.48
N LYS A 108 1.43 29.80 -19.60
CA LYS A 108 1.18 31.25 -19.44
C LYS A 108 0.68 31.91 -20.73
N ILE A 109 0.77 31.23 -21.87
CA ILE A 109 0.38 31.76 -23.17
C ILE A 109 -1.14 31.83 -23.27
N LYS A 110 -1.67 33.04 -23.49
CA LYS A 110 -3.11 33.29 -23.56
C LYS A 110 -3.77 32.58 -24.74
N GLU A 111 -3.13 32.64 -25.91
CA GLU A 111 -3.65 32.09 -27.16
C GLU A 111 -2.50 31.85 -28.15
N ILE A 112 -2.61 30.79 -28.95
CA ILE A 112 -1.69 30.44 -30.03
C ILE A 112 -2.42 30.44 -31.38
N SER A 113 -1.67 30.58 -32.46
CA SER A 113 -2.22 30.60 -33.82
C SER A 113 -2.81 29.25 -34.22
N ARG A 114 -3.68 29.26 -35.24
CA ARG A 114 -4.23 28.03 -35.84
C ARG A 114 -3.12 27.11 -36.36
N GLU A 115 -2.07 27.67 -36.95
CA GLU A 115 -0.94 26.88 -37.47
C GLU A 115 -0.25 26.11 -36.35
N ILE A 116 0.05 26.76 -35.21
CA ILE A 116 0.62 26.09 -34.02
C ILE A 116 -0.36 25.02 -33.51
N THR A 117 -1.65 25.36 -33.44
CA THR A 117 -2.70 24.46 -32.96
C THR A 117 -2.80 23.19 -33.80
N ASP A 118 -2.74 23.30 -35.13
CA ASP A 118 -2.81 22.17 -36.05
C ASP A 118 -1.59 21.23 -35.87
N PHE A 119 -0.40 21.78 -35.64
CA PHE A 119 0.78 20.98 -35.30
C PHE A 119 0.64 20.24 -33.96
N LEU A 120 0.07 20.88 -32.93
CA LEU A 120 -0.19 20.23 -31.65
C LEU A 120 -1.17 19.09 -31.80
N LYS A 121 -2.25 19.28 -32.58
CA LYS A 121 -3.21 18.20 -32.86
C LYS A 121 -2.53 16.98 -33.47
N MET A 122 -1.66 17.18 -34.46
CA MET A 122 -0.95 16.06 -35.09
C MET A 122 -0.05 15.33 -34.09
N GLY A 123 0.73 16.06 -33.28
CA GLY A 123 1.60 15.45 -32.27
C GLY A 123 0.84 14.72 -31.15
N LEU A 124 -0.33 15.21 -30.76
CA LEU A 124 -1.20 14.55 -29.79
C LEU A 124 -1.82 13.27 -30.37
N ILE A 125 -2.30 13.30 -31.62
CA ILE A 125 -2.84 12.13 -32.32
C ILE A 125 -1.77 11.05 -32.49
N GLU A 126 -0.53 11.42 -32.86
CA GLU A 126 0.58 10.46 -33.02
C GLU A 126 0.95 9.73 -31.72
N LYS A 127 0.70 10.36 -30.56
CA LYS A 127 0.94 9.77 -29.24
C LYS A 127 -0.27 9.01 -28.67
N ASP A 128 -1.32 8.79 -29.47
CA ASP A 128 -2.58 8.15 -29.05
C ASP A 128 -3.21 8.82 -27.82
N SER A 129 -3.04 10.13 -27.67
CA SER A 129 -3.60 10.91 -26.55
C SER A 129 -5.08 11.26 -26.70
N SER A 130 -5.75 10.58 -27.62
CA SER A 130 -7.14 10.83 -28.00
C SER A 130 -7.93 9.53 -27.95
N LEU A 131 -8.37 9.15 -26.75
CA LEU A 131 -9.55 8.35 -26.38
C LEU A 131 -9.25 7.60 -25.09
N ILE A 132 -9.27 8.33 -23.97
CA ILE A 132 -9.22 7.75 -22.62
C ILE A 132 -10.67 7.60 -22.18
N TYR A 133 -11.17 6.37 -22.12
CA TYR A 133 -12.47 6.05 -21.56
C TYR A 133 -12.45 6.34 -20.04
N PRO A 134 -13.60 6.57 -19.39
CA PRO A 134 -13.65 6.69 -17.93
C PRO A 134 -12.95 5.54 -17.17
N ASP A 135 -12.89 4.35 -17.79
CA ASP A 135 -12.23 3.15 -17.27
C ASP A 135 -10.70 3.21 -17.33
N ASP A 136 -10.12 4.14 -18.09
CA ASP A 136 -8.67 4.34 -18.22
C ASP A 136 -8.11 5.27 -17.13
N PHE A 137 -8.96 5.88 -16.29
CA PHE A 137 -8.51 6.63 -15.13
C PHE A 137 -8.32 5.72 -13.93
N THR A 138 -7.21 5.93 -13.23
CA THR A 138 -6.94 5.20 -11.99
C THR A 138 -7.95 5.63 -10.93
N VAL A 139 -8.73 4.66 -10.44
CA VAL A 139 -9.63 4.86 -9.30
C VAL A 139 -8.95 4.33 -8.04
N VAL A 140 -8.80 5.20 -7.05
CA VAL A 140 -8.13 4.91 -5.78
C VAL A 140 -9.10 5.06 -4.61
N GLU A 141 -8.81 4.40 -3.49
CA GLU A 141 -9.50 4.66 -2.23
C GLU A 141 -8.78 5.78 -1.46
N GLY A 142 -9.50 6.51 -0.62
CA GLY A 142 -8.92 7.51 0.25
C GLY A 142 -9.81 7.91 1.42
N TYR A 143 -9.21 8.60 2.38
CA TYR A 143 -9.85 9.07 3.61
C TYR A 143 -9.66 10.58 3.76
N GLU A 144 -10.75 11.34 3.74
CA GLU A 144 -10.76 12.79 3.95
C GLU A 144 -11.06 13.12 5.41
N PHE A 145 -10.36 14.12 5.95
CA PHE A 145 -10.59 14.59 7.31
C PHE A 145 -10.20 16.06 7.47
N GLU A 146 -10.76 16.71 8.49
CA GLU A 146 -10.43 18.09 8.83
C GLU A 146 -9.56 18.14 10.08
N HIS A 147 -8.42 18.82 9.99
CA HIS A 147 -7.55 19.08 11.12
C HIS A 147 -7.20 20.57 11.19
N LEU A 148 -7.47 21.22 12.33
CA LEU A 148 -7.22 22.65 12.55
C LEU A 148 -7.83 23.57 11.46
N GLY A 149 -9.01 23.22 10.94
CA GLY A 149 -9.70 23.98 9.90
C GLY A 149 -9.12 23.82 8.48
N GLN A 150 -8.16 22.90 8.30
CA GLN A 150 -7.63 22.51 7.00
C GLN A 150 -8.11 21.10 6.65
N GLN A 151 -8.51 20.91 5.40
CA GLN A 151 -8.87 19.60 4.86
C GLN A 151 -7.59 18.83 4.49
N TYR A 152 -7.58 17.55 4.78
CA TYR A 152 -6.51 16.60 4.47
C TYR A 152 -7.10 15.33 3.86
N LYS A 153 -6.29 14.60 3.09
CA LYS A 153 -6.67 13.35 2.45
C LYS A 153 -5.51 12.37 2.55
N PHE A 154 -5.79 11.16 3.03
CA PHE A 154 -4.94 10.00 2.83
C PHE A 154 -5.40 9.28 1.56
N ILE A 155 -4.48 8.93 0.67
CA ILE A 155 -4.75 8.04 -0.45
C ILE A 155 -4.23 6.65 -0.07
N ILE A 156 -5.02 5.63 -0.37
CA ILE A 156 -4.73 4.23 -0.05
C ILE A 156 -4.18 3.55 -1.31
N GLY A 157 -2.95 3.07 -1.25
CA GLY A 157 -2.30 2.35 -2.35
C GLY A 157 -0.77 2.39 -2.28
N GLU A 158 -0.11 1.45 -2.96
CA GLU A 158 1.34 1.49 -3.13
C GLU A 158 1.75 2.60 -4.12
N ASP A 159 2.91 3.21 -3.91
CA ASP A 159 3.66 4.01 -4.91
C ASP A 159 3.10 5.39 -5.32
N TYR A 160 2.22 6.02 -4.53
CA TYR A 160 1.69 7.34 -4.91
C TYR A 160 2.63 8.54 -4.64
N GLY A 161 3.70 8.41 -3.85
CA GLY A 161 4.78 9.42 -3.78
C GLY A 161 4.36 10.86 -3.42
N TYR A 162 3.15 11.06 -2.89
CA TYR A 162 2.61 12.37 -2.51
C TYR A 162 2.70 12.58 -0.99
N TYR A 163 2.69 13.85 -0.55
CA TYR A 163 2.59 14.16 0.87
C TYR A 163 1.29 13.54 1.45
N CYS A 164 1.46 12.71 2.49
CA CYS A 164 0.43 11.96 3.21
C CYS A 164 -0.10 10.66 2.54
N THR A 165 0.62 10.03 1.61
CA THR A 165 0.09 8.87 0.85
C THR A 165 0.73 7.51 1.07
N ASP A 166 1.73 7.35 1.92
CA ASP A 166 2.37 6.04 2.05
C ASP A 166 1.62 5.15 3.04
N ILE A 167 0.30 5.01 2.87
CA ILE A 167 -0.44 3.90 3.48
C ILE A 167 -0.67 2.81 2.44
N THR A 168 -0.05 1.68 2.71
CA THR A 168 -0.16 0.46 1.91
C THR A 168 -1.58 -0.09 1.91
N TYR A 169 -1.77 -1.18 1.17
CA TYR A 169 -3.03 -1.91 1.09
C TYR A 169 -3.64 -2.29 2.45
N ASP A 170 -4.88 -2.79 2.42
CA ASP A 170 -5.62 -3.18 3.62
C ASP A 170 -4.93 -4.31 4.43
N TYR A 171 -4.46 -3.97 5.63
CA TYR A 171 -3.83 -4.86 6.61
C TYR A 171 -4.80 -5.41 7.66
N THR A 172 -6.10 -5.11 7.57
CA THR A 172 -7.12 -5.50 8.56
C THR A 172 -7.10 -7.00 8.83
N SER A 173 -6.89 -7.81 7.79
CA SER A 173 -6.90 -9.27 7.88
C SER A 173 -5.81 -9.83 8.80
N ASN A 174 -4.66 -9.16 8.87
CA ASN A 174 -3.52 -9.56 9.71
C ASN A 174 -3.87 -9.55 11.20
N PHE A 175 -4.80 -8.66 11.60
CA PHE A 175 -5.24 -8.50 12.98
C PHE A 175 -6.46 -9.37 13.36
N LEU A 176 -7.11 -10.04 12.41
CA LEU A 176 -8.35 -10.80 12.65
C LEU A 176 -8.18 -11.95 13.65
N GLN A 177 -7.01 -12.58 13.64
CA GLN A 177 -6.70 -13.71 14.52
C GLN A 177 -6.21 -13.28 15.92
N GLU A 178 -6.16 -11.98 16.18
CA GLU A 178 -5.62 -11.44 17.43
C GLU A 178 -6.74 -11.00 18.39
N SER A 179 -6.66 -11.47 19.63
CA SER A 179 -7.53 -11.06 20.73
C SER A 179 -6.72 -10.30 21.76
N ILE A 180 -7.24 -9.16 22.24
CA ILE A 180 -6.60 -8.39 23.31
C ILE A 180 -6.86 -9.14 24.61
N ILE A 181 -5.81 -9.55 25.31
CA ILE A 181 -5.87 -10.29 26.58
C ILE A 181 -5.58 -9.40 27.77
N GLU A 182 -4.73 -8.40 27.60
CA GLU A 182 -4.43 -7.37 28.60
C GLU A 182 -4.48 -6.02 27.89
N HIS A 183 -5.00 -5.02 28.59
CA HIS A 183 -4.92 -3.64 28.13
C HIS A 183 -4.72 -2.72 29.33
N TYR A 184 -3.92 -1.70 29.09
CA TYR A 184 -3.56 -0.69 30.04
C TYR A 184 -3.80 0.66 29.39
N TYR A 185 -4.17 1.67 30.16
CA TYR A 185 -4.34 3.01 29.64
C TYR A 185 -3.58 4.04 30.48
N LYS A 186 -3.24 5.14 29.82
CA LYS A 186 -2.67 6.33 30.45
C LYS A 186 -3.33 7.56 29.84
N ASP A 187 -3.77 8.46 30.70
CA ASP A 187 -4.26 9.78 30.28
C ASP A 187 -3.06 10.73 30.13
N THR A 188 -2.81 11.20 28.92
CA THR A 188 -1.82 12.25 28.66
C THR A 188 -2.51 13.62 28.67
N ALA A 189 -1.72 14.70 28.58
CA ALA A 189 -2.28 16.05 28.47
C ALA A 189 -3.11 16.27 27.19
N LYS A 190 -2.94 15.42 26.16
CA LYS A 190 -3.57 15.59 24.84
C LYS A 190 -4.63 14.54 24.54
N TYR A 191 -4.41 13.31 24.98
CA TYR A 191 -5.26 12.16 24.67
C TYR A 191 -5.06 11.01 25.66
N ARG A 192 -5.96 10.03 25.64
CA ARG A 192 -5.75 8.73 26.26
C ARG A 192 -5.03 7.79 25.29
N GLU A 193 -3.94 7.18 25.74
CA GLU A 193 -3.24 6.11 25.01
C GLU A 193 -3.40 4.78 25.73
N TYR A 194 -3.28 3.71 24.97
CA TYR A 194 -3.43 2.34 25.44
C TYR A 194 -2.20 1.50 25.09
N ILE A 195 -1.87 0.57 25.98
CA ILE A 195 -0.93 -0.51 25.74
C ILE A 195 -1.74 -1.80 25.71
N LEU A 196 -1.69 -2.51 24.60
CA LEU A 196 -2.49 -3.71 24.35
C LEU A 196 -1.56 -4.90 24.22
N LYS A 197 -1.89 -5.99 24.92
CA LYS A 197 -1.25 -7.28 24.75
C LYS A 197 -2.21 -8.24 24.08
N THR A 198 -1.74 -9.01 23.11
CA THR A 198 -2.58 -9.99 22.40
C THR A 198 -2.31 -11.43 22.84
N ASN A 199 -3.24 -12.32 22.50
CA ASN A 199 -3.10 -13.77 22.66
C ASN A 199 -1.92 -14.37 21.88
N LYS A 200 -1.35 -13.64 20.91
CA LYS A 200 -0.15 -14.03 20.17
C LYS A 200 1.15 -13.54 20.83
N GLY A 201 1.06 -12.94 22.02
CA GLY A 201 2.22 -12.42 22.75
C GLY A 201 2.74 -11.08 22.22
N LYS A 202 2.08 -10.48 21.21
CA LYS A 202 2.44 -9.17 20.68
C LYS A 202 1.95 -8.05 21.59
N TRP A 203 2.69 -6.97 21.58
CA TRP A 203 2.35 -5.75 22.29
C TRP A 203 2.17 -4.61 21.31
N TYR A 204 1.18 -3.77 21.59
CA TYR A 204 0.82 -2.64 20.76
C TYR A 204 0.63 -1.39 21.58
N LYS A 205 1.06 -0.26 21.02
CA LYS A 205 0.60 1.05 21.46
C LYS A 205 -0.61 1.46 20.61
N TYR A 206 -1.67 1.95 21.22
CA TYR A 206 -2.90 2.35 20.53
C TYR A 206 -3.38 3.71 21.01
N TYR A 207 -3.53 4.68 20.11
CA TYR A 207 -3.82 6.07 20.47
C TYR A 207 -4.42 6.85 19.28
N PRO A 208 -5.10 7.98 19.51
CA PRO A 208 -5.66 8.77 18.41
C PRO A 208 -4.54 9.47 17.62
N GLY A 209 -4.64 9.43 16.30
CA GLY A 209 -3.65 10.06 15.41
C GLY A 209 -3.66 11.59 15.46
N ASP A 210 -4.77 12.18 15.89
CA ASP A 210 -4.88 13.62 16.12
C ASP A 210 -5.86 13.97 17.26
N THR A 211 -5.92 15.25 17.61
CA THR A 211 -6.78 15.75 18.70
C THR A 211 -8.26 15.78 18.35
N ALA A 212 -8.61 15.69 17.06
CA ALA A 212 -9.98 15.64 16.58
C ALA A 212 -10.50 14.19 16.49
N ASN A 213 -9.66 13.20 16.82
CA ASN A 213 -9.97 11.79 16.77
C ASN A 213 -10.40 11.34 15.35
N ASN A 214 -9.78 11.93 14.33
CA ASN A 214 -10.10 11.65 12.93
C ASN A 214 -9.70 10.23 12.53
N TYR A 215 -8.62 9.70 13.11
CA TYR A 215 -8.14 8.34 12.88
C TYR A 215 -7.38 7.86 14.11
N TRP A 216 -7.15 6.55 14.18
CA TRP A 216 -6.35 5.95 15.25
C TRP A 216 -5.07 5.35 14.71
N ILE A 217 -4.08 5.21 15.58
CA ILE A 217 -2.79 4.61 15.28
C ILE A 217 -2.63 3.40 16.18
N ILE A 218 -2.19 2.28 15.60
CA ILE A 218 -1.62 1.16 16.34
C ILE A 218 -0.16 0.98 15.92
N GLU A 219 0.73 0.82 16.88
CA GLU A 219 2.17 0.67 16.67
C GLU A 219 2.65 -0.62 17.33
N ASP A 220 3.49 -1.38 16.62
CA ASP A 220 4.18 -2.53 17.22
C ASP A 220 5.11 -2.03 18.34
N LEU A 221 5.04 -2.68 19.51
CA LEU A 221 6.00 -2.53 20.60
C LEU A 221 6.87 -3.78 20.68
N TYR A 222 8.16 -3.62 20.41
CA TYR A 222 9.15 -4.68 20.50
C TYR A 222 9.69 -4.80 21.93
N GLU A 223 10.49 -5.82 22.21
CA GLU A 223 11.06 -6.05 23.55
C GLU A 223 11.84 -4.84 24.07
N GLU A 224 12.59 -4.17 23.19
CA GLU A 224 13.36 -2.96 23.52
C GLU A 224 12.45 -1.81 23.98
N ASP A 225 11.31 -1.63 23.32
CA ASP A 225 10.32 -0.61 23.68
C ASP A 225 9.67 -0.92 25.03
N LEU A 226 9.38 -2.19 25.30
CA LEU A 226 8.76 -2.64 26.55
C LEU A 226 9.70 -2.48 27.75
N ILE A 227 11.03 -2.58 27.55
CA ILE A 227 12.03 -2.38 28.60
C ILE A 227 12.06 -0.92 29.07
N VAL A 228 11.90 0.02 28.13
CA VAL A 228 11.92 1.46 28.44
C VAL A 228 10.55 2.00 28.84
N LEU A 229 9.48 1.23 28.64
CA LEU A 229 8.11 1.63 28.97
C LEU A 229 7.87 1.61 30.49
N ASP A 230 7.58 2.76 31.09
CA ASP A 230 7.23 2.83 32.51
C ASP A 230 5.78 2.40 32.74
N PHE A 231 5.56 1.09 32.84
CA PHE A 231 4.25 0.50 33.13
C PHE A 231 3.60 1.03 34.42
N LYS A 232 4.34 1.67 35.34
CA LYS A 232 3.74 2.26 36.56
C LYS A 232 2.85 3.46 36.25
N GLU A 233 3.08 4.13 35.13
CA GLU A 233 2.25 5.25 34.68
C GLU A 233 0.93 4.78 34.05
N TYR A 234 0.80 3.47 33.80
CA TYR A 234 -0.35 2.88 33.15
C TYR A 234 -1.24 2.14 34.14
N ILE A 235 -2.55 2.34 33.98
CA ILE A 235 -3.58 1.67 34.78
C ILE A 235 -4.07 0.48 33.98
N MET A 236 -3.94 -0.73 34.54
CA MET A 236 -4.56 -1.92 33.97
C MET A 236 -6.07 -1.81 34.08
N GLU A 237 -6.75 -1.87 32.95
CA GLU A 237 -8.21 -1.89 32.92
C GLU A 237 -8.67 -3.35 33.11
N LYS A 238 -9.17 -3.64 34.33
CA LYS A 238 -9.69 -4.97 34.66
C LYS A 238 -10.92 -5.24 33.80
N ASN A 239 -10.78 -6.10 32.79
CA ASN A 239 -11.93 -6.70 32.14
C ASN A 239 -12.66 -7.59 33.16
N ASP A 240 -13.88 -7.21 33.53
CA ASP A 240 -14.80 -8.00 34.37
C ASP A 240 -15.36 -9.25 33.65
N SER A 241 -14.64 -9.76 32.66
CA SER A 241 -15.02 -10.94 31.93
C SER A 241 -13.78 -11.68 31.46
N HIS A 242 -13.51 -12.81 32.11
CA HIS A 242 -12.91 -13.97 31.48
C HIS A 242 -13.75 -14.37 30.26
N ILE A 243 -13.67 -13.60 29.17
CA ILE A 243 -14.02 -14.12 27.84
C ILE A 243 -12.79 -14.89 27.38
N ILE A 244 -12.68 -16.11 27.90
CA ILE A 244 -11.98 -17.17 27.18
C ILE A 244 -12.79 -17.32 25.89
N ILE A 245 -12.34 -16.67 24.81
CA ILE A 245 -12.86 -16.99 23.48
C ILE A 245 -12.37 -18.41 23.23
N LYS A 246 -13.28 -19.38 23.39
CA LYS A 246 -13.07 -20.74 22.89
C LYS A 246 -12.62 -20.62 21.43
N LYS A 247 -11.62 -21.43 21.07
CA LYS A 247 -10.93 -21.51 19.78
C LYS A 247 -11.84 -21.69 18.54
N ASP A 248 -13.17 -21.77 18.70
CA ASP A 248 -14.13 -22.23 17.70
C ASP A 248 -15.24 -21.22 17.38
N THR A 249 -14.88 -19.98 17.09
CA THR A 249 -15.73 -19.13 16.23
C THR A 249 -14.86 -18.41 15.21
N LEU A 250 -14.30 -19.21 14.29
CA LEU A 250 -14.12 -18.73 12.92
C LEU A 250 -15.49 -18.19 12.49
N LEU A 251 -15.57 -16.87 12.34
CA LEU A 251 -16.69 -16.28 11.63
C LEU A 251 -16.68 -16.90 10.23
N ASP A 252 -17.76 -17.57 9.85
CA ASP A 252 -18.07 -17.84 8.44
C ASP A 252 -18.37 -16.49 7.79
N ILE A 253 -17.29 -15.77 7.48
CA ILE A 253 -17.33 -14.61 6.59
C ILE A 253 -17.46 -15.20 5.18
N PRO A 254 -18.52 -14.88 4.43
CA PRO A 254 -18.58 -15.23 3.02
C PRO A 254 -17.59 -14.32 2.31
N TRP A 255 -16.33 -14.76 2.25
CA TRP A 255 -15.31 -14.15 1.41
C TRP A 255 -15.85 -14.09 -0.02
N PRO A 256 -15.91 -12.91 -0.67
CA PRO A 256 -15.81 -12.89 -2.11
C PRO A 256 -14.49 -13.59 -2.45
N SER A 257 -14.59 -14.70 -3.15
CA SER A 257 -13.51 -15.54 -3.64
C SER A 257 -12.59 -14.75 -4.58
N PHE A 258 -11.71 -13.91 -4.04
CA PHE A 258 -10.60 -13.30 -4.79
C PHE A 258 -9.43 -14.27 -4.99
N ILE A 259 -9.47 -15.40 -4.29
CA ILE A 259 -8.57 -16.52 -4.53
C ILE A 259 -9.42 -17.65 -5.08
N ASP A 260 -9.41 -17.81 -6.40
CA ASP A 260 -9.94 -19.01 -7.03
C ASP A 260 -9.13 -20.21 -6.50
N LYS A 261 -9.81 -21.06 -5.71
CA LYS A 261 -9.21 -22.20 -5.03
C LYS A 261 -8.69 -23.25 -6.02
N ASP A 262 -9.14 -23.20 -7.27
CA ASP A 262 -8.71 -24.08 -8.35
C ASP A 262 -7.55 -23.47 -9.16
N THR A 263 -7.14 -22.23 -8.88
CA THR A 263 -5.97 -21.62 -9.53
C THR A 263 -4.72 -22.40 -9.19
N GLN A 264 -4.01 -22.82 -10.25
CA GLN A 264 -2.77 -23.57 -10.14
C GLN A 264 -1.58 -22.64 -9.91
N TYR A 265 -0.73 -23.05 -8.97
CA TYR A 265 0.54 -22.40 -8.65
C TYR A 265 1.69 -23.38 -8.75
N ASP A 266 2.83 -22.89 -9.22
CA ASP A 266 4.12 -23.56 -9.18
C ASP A 266 4.82 -23.20 -7.87
N PHE A 267 5.24 -24.22 -7.12
CA PHE A 267 5.86 -24.07 -5.82
C PHE A 267 7.35 -24.37 -5.89
N TYR A 268 8.13 -23.59 -5.16
CA TYR A 268 9.58 -23.68 -5.14
C TYR A 268 10.11 -23.67 -3.71
N PHE A 269 11.28 -24.27 -3.51
CA PHE A 269 11.99 -24.26 -2.24
C PHE A 269 13.43 -23.81 -2.46
N SER A 270 13.89 -22.84 -1.68
CA SER A 270 15.30 -22.50 -1.52
C SER A 270 15.68 -22.71 -0.06
N ASN A 271 16.79 -23.40 0.18
CA ASN A 271 17.32 -23.56 1.53
C ASN A 271 17.86 -22.21 2.05
N LYS A 272 18.47 -21.40 1.18
CA LYS A 272 18.95 -20.05 1.53
C LYS A 272 17.81 -19.12 1.91
N GLU A 273 16.74 -19.09 1.12
CA GLU A 273 15.54 -18.31 1.40
C GLU A 273 14.87 -18.75 2.71
N PHE A 274 14.80 -20.07 2.94
CA PHE A 274 14.26 -20.59 4.19
C PHE A 274 15.11 -20.20 5.40
N CYS A 275 16.44 -20.30 5.29
CA CYS A 275 17.33 -19.88 6.37
C CYS A 275 17.18 -18.38 6.66
N LEU A 276 16.96 -17.54 5.63
CA LEU A 276 16.69 -16.11 5.81
C LEU A 276 15.39 -15.88 6.59
N GLN A 277 14.30 -16.60 6.25
CA GLN A 277 13.04 -16.55 7.00
C GLN A 277 13.25 -16.89 8.49
N ILE A 278 14.04 -17.93 8.77
CA ILE A 278 14.36 -18.33 10.15
C ILE A 278 15.19 -17.26 10.87
N LEU A 279 16.17 -16.66 10.19
CA LEU A 279 16.98 -15.56 10.74
C LEU A 279 16.17 -14.29 11.01
N GLN A 280 15.06 -14.09 10.30
CA GLN A 280 14.07 -13.03 10.53
C GLN A 280 13.04 -13.41 11.60
N GLU A 281 13.26 -14.52 12.31
CA GLU A 281 12.39 -15.05 13.36
C GLU A 281 10.97 -15.41 12.90
N ASP A 282 10.77 -15.67 11.59
CA ASP A 282 9.52 -16.24 11.11
C ASP A 282 9.42 -17.70 11.55
N ASN A 283 8.54 -17.96 12.51
CA ASN A 283 8.32 -19.30 13.06
C ASN A 283 7.35 -20.13 12.23
N LYS A 284 6.85 -19.63 11.10
CA LYS A 284 5.91 -20.37 10.25
C LYS A 284 6.63 -21.07 9.11
N LYS A 285 6.25 -22.33 8.87
CA LYS A 285 6.62 -23.04 7.64
C LYS A 285 5.41 -23.16 6.73
N GLN A 286 5.62 -22.79 5.48
CA GLN A 286 4.63 -22.90 4.42
C GLN A 286 4.68 -24.30 3.80
N LEU A 287 3.53 -24.96 3.66
CA LEU A 287 3.40 -26.30 3.09
C LEU A 287 2.39 -26.32 1.93
N ALA A 288 2.71 -27.07 0.87
CA ALA A 288 1.81 -27.35 -0.25
C ALA A 288 1.67 -28.87 -0.44
N CYS A 289 0.46 -29.35 -0.70
CA CYS A 289 0.20 -30.74 -1.02
C CYS A 289 0.48 -30.99 -2.50
N ILE A 290 1.66 -31.50 -2.81
CA ILE A 290 2.10 -31.76 -4.18
C ILE A 290 2.10 -33.26 -4.41
N ASN A 291 1.26 -33.74 -5.34
CA ASN A 291 1.07 -35.16 -5.63
C ASN A 291 0.71 -35.97 -4.38
N GLY A 292 -0.17 -35.43 -3.52
CA GLY A 292 -0.62 -36.09 -2.29
C GLY A 292 0.41 -36.07 -1.15
N LYS A 293 1.52 -35.35 -1.28
CA LYS A 293 2.55 -35.20 -0.24
C LYS A 293 2.70 -33.75 0.16
N TRP A 294 2.64 -33.48 1.46
CA TRP A 294 2.96 -32.16 2.00
C TRP A 294 4.44 -31.88 1.87
N LYS A 295 4.77 -30.89 1.06
CA LYS A 295 6.14 -30.39 0.85
C LYS A 295 6.22 -28.96 1.33
N LYS A 296 7.36 -28.62 1.91
CA LYS A 296 7.66 -27.26 2.32
C LYS A 296 8.11 -26.44 1.13
N TYR A 297 7.61 -25.21 1.04
CA TYR A 297 7.98 -24.26 -0.01
C TYR A 297 8.41 -22.93 0.61
N THR A 298 9.19 -22.16 -0.14
CA THR A 298 9.58 -20.78 0.22
C THR A 298 9.02 -19.77 -0.77
N LYS A 299 8.74 -20.19 -2.02
CA LYS A 299 8.17 -19.33 -3.06
C LYS A 299 6.99 -20.02 -3.77
N ARG A 300 5.98 -19.22 -4.14
CA ARG A 300 4.78 -19.62 -4.87
C ARG A 300 4.54 -18.65 -6.02
N VAL A 301 4.35 -19.18 -7.22
CA VAL A 301 4.19 -18.40 -8.46
C VAL A 301 2.99 -18.92 -9.22
N ARG A 302 2.16 -18.05 -9.80
CA ARG A 302 1.00 -18.52 -10.58
C ARG A 302 1.51 -19.32 -11.78
N LYS A 303 0.88 -20.45 -12.07
CA LYS A 303 1.32 -21.31 -13.17
C LYS A 303 1.32 -20.54 -14.49
N GLY A 304 2.48 -20.52 -15.15
CA GLY A 304 2.70 -19.78 -16.40
C GLY A 304 3.36 -18.41 -16.23
N ASP A 305 3.43 -17.88 -15.01
CA ASP A 305 4.15 -16.64 -14.72
C ASP A 305 5.66 -16.90 -14.58
N LYS A 306 6.46 -15.83 -14.74
CA LYS A 306 7.90 -15.91 -14.47
C LYS A 306 8.12 -16.10 -12.98
N VAL A 307 9.10 -16.94 -12.63
CA VAL A 307 9.49 -17.17 -11.22
C VAL A 307 9.94 -15.90 -10.52
N TYR A 308 10.50 -14.97 -11.29
CA TYR A 308 10.84 -13.63 -10.84
C TYR A 308 10.10 -12.63 -11.73
N THR A 309 9.19 -11.87 -11.12
CA THR A 309 8.34 -10.88 -11.78
C THR A 309 8.93 -9.48 -11.69
N LEU A 310 9.79 -9.21 -10.71
CA LEU A 310 10.41 -7.89 -10.49
C LEU A 310 11.94 -7.99 -10.62
N GLU A 311 12.57 -6.94 -11.17
CA GLU A 311 14.02 -6.94 -11.42
C GLU A 311 14.86 -6.96 -10.13
N TRP A 312 14.29 -6.51 -9.01
CA TRP A 312 14.95 -6.42 -7.71
C TRP A 312 14.80 -7.69 -6.85
N GLU A 313 14.02 -8.69 -7.28
CA GLU A 313 13.89 -9.94 -6.52
C GLU A 313 15.23 -10.69 -6.43
N ILE A 314 15.58 -11.11 -5.21
CA ILE A 314 16.78 -11.91 -4.96
C ILE A 314 16.64 -13.25 -5.68
N LYS A 315 17.55 -13.50 -6.62
CA LYS A 315 17.59 -14.76 -7.37
C LYS A 315 18.37 -15.80 -6.57
N TRP A 316 17.64 -16.70 -5.93
CA TRP A 316 18.23 -17.83 -5.21
C TRP A 316 18.72 -18.87 -6.22
N ASP A 317 20.01 -19.16 -6.17
CA ASP A 317 20.70 -20.16 -6.99
C ASP A 317 20.35 -21.61 -6.62
N ASP A 318 19.83 -21.82 -5.40
CA ASP A 318 19.36 -23.10 -4.88
C ASP A 318 17.84 -23.27 -4.94
N LEU A 319 17.15 -22.45 -5.73
CA LEU A 319 15.69 -22.53 -5.89
C LEU A 319 15.29 -23.78 -6.68
N GLU A 320 14.65 -24.73 -6.01
CA GLU A 320 14.19 -26.00 -6.58
C GLU A 320 12.68 -25.99 -6.84
N PHE A 321 12.27 -26.41 -8.03
CA PHE A 321 10.86 -26.62 -8.34
C PHE A 321 10.31 -27.88 -7.64
N LEU A 322 9.28 -27.71 -6.82
CA LEU A 322 8.69 -28.80 -6.04
C LEU A 322 7.56 -29.52 -6.76
N GLY A 323 6.86 -28.79 -7.64
CA GLY A 323 5.68 -29.21 -8.38
C GLY A 323 4.55 -28.16 -8.37
N THR A 324 3.47 -28.48 -9.05
CA THR A 324 2.28 -27.62 -9.18
C THR A 324 1.17 -28.14 -8.26
N SER A 325 0.46 -27.24 -7.59
CA SER A 325 -0.73 -27.55 -6.79
C SER A 325 -1.67 -26.34 -6.76
N THR A 326 -2.81 -26.45 -6.11
CA THR A 326 -3.76 -25.36 -5.95
C THR A 326 -3.57 -24.68 -4.59
N ILE A 327 -4.04 -23.44 -4.47
CA ILE A 327 -3.95 -22.69 -3.21
C ILE A 327 -4.81 -23.31 -2.10
N GLY A 328 -5.92 -23.99 -2.44
CA GLY A 328 -6.72 -24.77 -1.49
C GLY A 328 -5.98 -25.96 -0.87
N GLU A 329 -4.85 -26.36 -1.48
CA GLU A 329 -3.97 -27.45 -1.03
C GLU A 329 -2.71 -26.92 -0.32
N THR A 330 -2.77 -25.71 0.25
CA THR A 330 -1.67 -25.13 1.05
C THR A 330 -2.07 -24.98 2.52
N ARG A 331 -1.08 -25.01 3.42
CA ARG A 331 -1.27 -24.72 4.85
C ARG A 331 -0.01 -24.16 5.49
N GLU A 332 -0.20 -23.44 6.59
CA GLU A 332 0.87 -22.98 7.47
C GLU A 332 0.96 -23.88 8.70
N GLU A 333 2.17 -24.14 9.15
CA GLU A 333 2.44 -24.79 10.43
C GLU A 333 3.43 -23.95 11.24
N GLU A 334 3.13 -23.68 12.51
CA GLU A 334 4.08 -23.06 13.42
C GLU A 334 5.14 -24.08 13.86
N MET A 335 6.40 -23.67 13.81
CA MET A 335 7.53 -24.41 14.35
C MET A 335 7.63 -24.13 15.85
N SER A 336 7.93 -25.17 16.64
CA SER A 336 8.15 -24.99 18.07
C SER A 336 9.40 -24.13 18.30
N ARG A 337 9.41 -23.42 19.43
CA ARG A 337 10.56 -22.62 19.86
C ARG A 337 11.87 -23.44 19.90
N GLU A 338 11.80 -24.67 20.41
CA GLU A 338 12.95 -25.59 20.44
C GLU A 338 13.44 -26.00 19.04
N THR A 339 12.55 -26.09 18.05
CA THR A 339 12.93 -26.36 16.67
C THR A 339 13.56 -25.13 16.02
N MET A 340 13.02 -23.94 16.30
CA MET A 340 13.58 -22.67 15.85
C MET A 340 14.99 -22.43 16.39
N GLU A 341 15.18 -22.61 17.71
CA GLU A 341 16.47 -22.43 18.37
C GLU A 341 17.54 -23.38 17.81
N ARG A 342 17.18 -24.64 17.55
CA ARG A 342 18.06 -25.62 16.90
C ARG A 342 18.44 -25.22 15.47
N LEU A 343 17.46 -24.79 14.67
CA LEU A 343 17.71 -24.35 13.30
C LEU A 343 18.60 -23.09 13.27
N LEU A 344 18.37 -22.14 14.17
CA LEU A 344 19.21 -20.95 14.32
C LEU A 344 20.63 -21.31 14.73
N GLU A 345 20.81 -22.25 15.66
CA GLU A 345 22.13 -22.73 16.07
C GLU A 345 22.86 -23.44 14.92
N ASP A 346 22.16 -24.27 14.15
CA ASP A 346 22.72 -24.97 12.99
C ASP A 346 23.09 -23.99 11.85
N ILE A 347 22.26 -22.97 11.60
CA ILE A 347 22.56 -21.90 10.63
C ILE A 347 23.80 -21.13 11.06
N ARG A 348 23.89 -20.77 12.35
CA ARG A 348 25.05 -20.04 12.92
C ARG A 348 26.33 -20.87 12.83
N LYS A 349 26.27 -22.18 13.10
CA LYS A 349 27.44 -23.09 13.03
C LYS A 349 27.94 -23.33 11.61
N ASN A 350 27.05 -23.34 10.63
CA ASN A 350 27.37 -23.65 9.24
C ASN A 350 27.55 -22.40 8.35
N SER A 351 27.43 -21.19 8.92
CA SER A 351 27.68 -19.95 8.21
C SER A 351 29.19 -19.60 8.22
N PRO A 352 29.86 -19.48 7.06
CA PRO A 352 31.31 -19.27 6.98
C PRO A 352 31.79 -17.88 7.44
N ILE A 353 30.93 -17.07 8.06
CA ILE A 353 31.20 -15.67 8.43
C ILE A 353 31.49 -15.49 9.94
N MET A 354 31.34 -16.53 10.78
CA MET A 354 31.55 -16.40 12.24
C MET A 354 32.70 -17.26 12.82
N SER A 355 33.74 -17.53 12.03
CA SER A 355 35.03 -18.04 12.53
C SER A 355 36.16 -17.02 12.37
N MET A 356 35.94 -15.79 12.84
CA MET A 356 36.99 -14.82 13.16
C MET A 356 36.78 -14.24 14.54
#